data_AF-A0A7K4FKD8-F1
#
_entry.id   AF-A0A7K4FKD8-F1
#
_cell.length_a   1.000
_cell.length_b   1.000
_cell.length_c   1.000
_cell.angle_alpha   90.00
_cell.angle_beta   90.00
_cell.angle_gamma   90.00
#
_symmetry.space_group_name_H-M   'P 1'
#
loop_
_entity.id
_entity.type
_entity.pdbx_description
1 polymer ?
#
loop_
_entity_poly.entity_id
_entity_poly.type
_entity_poly.pdbx_seq_one_letter_code
_entity_poly.pdbx_strand_id
1 'polypeptide(L)'
;MSRGIEIAIHLTPGPADVDSIACDLGNLAAFRLGQKRGEPLDWQILRVVESGGQHFYRLIVRHPSRALDLGIHADLGRILDEISKNSPDELREAVHAAESQGLRKVPIRVIRYEVDYWRDDFWNAIG
;
A
#
# COMPACT_ATOMS: atom_id res chain seq x y z
N MET A 1 4.13 20.13 -2.63
CA MET A 1 3.70 18.76 -2.23
C MET A 1 3.47 17.96 -3.50
N SER A 2 4.25 16.91 -3.75
CA SER A 2 4.01 15.99 -4.86
C SER A 2 2.72 15.21 -4.57
N ARG A 3 1.74 15.28 -5.46
CA ARG A 3 0.50 14.50 -5.37
C ARG A 3 0.88 13.02 -5.58
N GLY A 4 0.74 12.20 -4.55
CA GLY A 4 0.90 10.75 -4.63
C GLY A 4 -0.31 10.10 -5.29
N ILE A 5 -0.20 8.80 -5.55
CA ILE A 5 -1.33 7.95 -5.93
C ILE A 5 -1.74 7.14 -4.71
N GLU A 6 -3.05 7.06 -4.50
CA GLU A 6 -3.66 6.28 -3.44
C GLU A 6 -4.44 5.13 -4.06
N ILE A 7 -4.26 3.92 -3.53
CA ILE A 7 -5.07 2.75 -3.87
C ILE A 7 -5.62 2.13 -2.59
N ALA A 8 -6.93 1.97 -2.55
CA ALA A 8 -7.60 1.22 -1.49
C ALA A 8 -7.37 -0.28 -1.70
N ILE A 9 -6.89 -0.96 -0.66
CA ILE A 9 -6.75 -2.42 -0.62
C ILE A 9 -7.91 -2.95 0.22
N HIS A 10 -8.86 -3.60 -0.44
CA HIS A 10 -9.95 -4.28 0.23
C HIS A 10 -9.57 -5.76 0.40
N LEU A 11 -9.33 -6.18 1.64
CA LEU A 11 -9.11 -7.58 1.96
C LEU A 11 -10.45 -8.20 2.36
N THR A 12 -10.77 -9.35 1.79
CA THR A 12 -11.94 -10.13 2.20
C THR A 12 -11.82 -10.51 3.68
N PRO A 13 -12.92 -10.50 4.45
CA PRO A 13 -12.92 -11.02 5.81
C PRO A 13 -12.42 -12.46 5.79
N GLY A 14 -11.39 -12.73 6.57
CA GLY A 14 -10.59 -13.94 6.43
C GLY A 14 -9.54 -14.00 7.52
N PRO A 15 -8.36 -14.60 7.30
CA PRO A 15 -7.50 -15.19 8.33
C PRO A 15 -7.13 -14.25 9.49
N ALA A 16 -6.75 -14.84 10.63
CA ALA A 16 -6.38 -14.16 11.87
C ALA A 16 -5.29 -13.05 11.73
N ASP A 17 -4.58 -12.99 10.59
CA ASP A 17 -3.44 -12.11 10.33
C ASP A 17 -3.68 -11.09 9.19
N VAL A 18 -4.89 -10.55 9.05
CA VAL A 18 -5.24 -9.57 7.98
C VAL A 18 -4.26 -8.40 7.91
N ASP A 19 -3.82 -7.86 9.05
CA ASP A 19 -2.82 -6.80 9.11
C ASP A 19 -1.47 -7.25 8.50
N SER A 20 -1.00 -8.47 8.77
CA SER A 20 0.25 -8.98 8.20
C SER A 20 0.14 -9.09 6.67
N ILE A 21 -0.98 -9.62 6.19
CA ILE A 21 -1.23 -9.79 4.75
C ILE A 21 -1.28 -8.43 4.05
N ALA A 22 -1.98 -7.45 4.63
CA ALA A 22 -2.03 -6.09 4.10
C ALA A 22 -0.63 -5.45 4.03
N CYS A 23 0.18 -5.67 5.07
CA CYS A 23 1.54 -5.17 5.16
C CYS A 23 2.42 -5.77 4.06
N ASP A 24 2.39 -7.09 3.92
CA ASP A 24 3.20 -7.82 2.95
C ASP A 24 2.79 -7.49 1.51
N LEU A 25 1.48 -7.45 1.25
CA LEU A 25 0.91 -7.12 -0.06
C LEU A 25 1.25 -5.68 -0.47
N GLY A 26 1.08 -4.71 0.44
CA GLY A 26 1.41 -3.32 0.16
C GLY A 26 2.90 -3.09 -0.11
N ASN A 27 3.77 -3.70 0.70
CA ASN A 27 5.23 -3.58 0.53
C ASN A 27 5.70 -4.21 -0.78
N LEU A 28 5.24 -5.44 -1.07
CA LEU A 28 5.65 -6.15 -2.28
C LEU A 28 5.15 -5.43 -3.54
N ALA A 29 3.91 -4.94 -3.52
CA ALA A 29 3.33 -4.24 -4.66
C ALA A 29 4.09 -2.92 -4.97
N ALA A 30 4.36 -2.11 -3.96
CA ALA A 30 5.08 -0.84 -4.14
C ALA A 30 6.53 -1.07 -4.60
N PHE A 31 7.20 -2.08 -4.05
CA PHE A 31 8.56 -2.42 -4.46
C PHE A 31 8.64 -2.91 -5.91
N ARG A 32 7.75 -3.83 -6.31
CA ARG A 32 7.66 -4.31 -7.70
C ARG A 32 7.31 -3.17 -8.66
N LEU A 33 6.47 -2.23 -8.24
CA LEU A 33 6.15 -1.05 -9.03
C LEU A 33 7.39 -0.19 -9.28
N GLY A 34 8.20 0.07 -8.24
CA GLY A 34 9.46 0.79 -8.36
C GLY A 34 10.44 0.09 -9.30
N GLN A 35 10.59 -1.23 -9.17
CA GLN A 35 11.40 -2.04 -10.09
C GLN A 35 10.90 -1.94 -11.54
N LYS A 36 9.59 -2.09 -11.77
CA LYS A 36 8.98 -2.03 -13.10
C LYS A 36 9.17 -0.68 -13.77
N ARG A 37 9.08 0.41 -13.00
CA ARG A 37 9.23 1.79 -13.49
C ARG A 37 10.68 2.27 -13.53
N GLY A 38 11.61 1.51 -12.94
CA GLY A 38 13.02 1.87 -12.89
C GLY A 38 13.27 3.15 -12.09
N GLU A 39 12.41 3.47 -11.13
CA GLU A 39 12.47 4.72 -10.38
C GLU A 39 12.22 4.50 -8.87
N PRO A 40 12.83 5.34 -8.01
CA PRO A 40 12.60 5.26 -6.58
C PRO A 40 11.20 5.79 -6.24
N LEU A 41 10.46 5.00 -5.49
CA LEU A 41 9.14 5.35 -4.98
C LEU A 41 9.17 5.29 -3.45
N ASP A 42 8.50 6.23 -2.80
CA ASP A 42 8.18 6.13 -1.38
C ASP A 42 6.76 5.60 -1.24
N TRP A 43 6.51 4.79 -0.21
CA TRP A 43 5.16 4.29 0.05
C TRP A 43 4.82 4.23 1.53
N GLN A 44 3.52 4.18 1.81
CA GLN A 44 2.95 4.02 3.13
C GLN A 44 1.77 3.04 3.06
N ILE A 45 1.61 2.24 4.10
CA ILE A 45 0.48 1.32 4.25
C ILE A 45 -0.31 1.77 5.45
N LEU A 46 -1.58 2.10 5.23
CA LEU A 46 -2.46 2.62 6.27
C LEU A 46 -3.55 1.60 6.59
N ARG A 47 -3.83 1.41 7.88
CA ARG A 47 -5.04 0.78 8.37
C ARG A 47 -5.98 1.88 8.84
N VAL A 48 -7.06 2.07 8.12
CA VAL A 48 -8.05 3.12 8.39
C VAL A 48 -9.20 2.51 9.17
N VAL A 49 -9.36 2.96 10.41
CA VAL A 49 -10.38 2.46 11.34
C VAL A 49 -11.56 3.41 11.32
N GLU A 50 -12.72 2.93 10.88
CA GLU A 50 -13.96 3.69 10.86
C GLU A 50 -14.67 3.68 12.22
N SER A 51 -15.52 4.68 12.43
CA SER A 51 -16.44 4.71 13.56
C SER A 51 -17.38 3.51 13.48
N GLY A 52 -17.30 2.60 14.47
CA GLY A 52 -18.04 1.33 14.46
C GLY A 52 -17.16 0.07 14.36
N GLY A 53 -15.84 0.21 14.36
CA GLY A 53 -14.90 -0.92 14.45
C GLY A 53 -14.61 -1.62 13.12
N GLN A 54 -15.20 -1.15 12.02
CA GLN A 54 -14.77 -1.52 10.67
C GLN A 54 -13.41 -0.91 10.34
N HIS A 55 -12.65 -1.56 9.47
CA HIS A 55 -11.41 -1.00 8.97
C HIS A 55 -11.13 -1.45 7.54
N PHE A 56 -10.38 -0.65 6.81
CA PHE A 56 -9.87 -0.97 5.49
C PHE A 56 -8.40 -0.55 5.36
N TYR A 57 -7.72 -1.03 4.32
CA TYR A 57 -6.32 -0.73 4.09
C TYR A 57 -6.15 0.22 2.91
N ARG A 58 -5.15 1.10 2.99
CA ARG A 58 -4.75 1.97 1.88
C ARG A 58 -3.25 1.86 1.64
N LEU A 59 -2.86 1.69 0.38
CA LEU A 59 -1.49 1.85 -0.07
C LEU A 59 -1.37 3.22 -0.73
N ILE A 60 -0.45 4.03 -0.22
CA ILE A 60 -0.09 5.31 -0.80
C ILE A 60 1.29 5.15 -1.41
N VAL A 61 1.45 5.55 -2.67
CA VAL A 61 2.73 5.56 -3.38
C VAL A 61 2.99 6.97 -3.90
N ARG A 62 4.22 7.47 -3.73
CA ARG A 62 4.62 8.81 -4.19
C ARG A 62 6.03 8.77 -4.77
N HIS A 63 6.32 9.70 -5.69
CA HIS A 63 7.70 9.98 -6.06
C HIS A 63 8.26 11.03 -5.10
N PRO A 64 9.53 10.93 -4.68
CA PRO A 64 10.15 11.90 -3.76
C PRO A 64 10.27 13.31 -4.34
N SER A 65 10.15 13.48 -5.67
CA SER A 65 10.49 14.75 -6.35
C SER A 65 9.51 15.22 -7.42
N ARG A 66 8.54 14.39 -7.85
CA ARG A 66 7.60 14.74 -8.92
C ARG A 66 6.21 14.14 -8.68
N ALA A 67 5.23 14.57 -9.47
CA ALA A 67 3.96 13.89 -9.54
C ALA A 67 4.11 12.57 -10.32
N LEU A 68 3.37 11.56 -9.89
CA LEU A 68 3.24 10.28 -10.59
C LEU A 68 2.34 10.44 -11.83
N ASP A 69 2.63 9.71 -12.90
CA ASP A 69 1.77 9.67 -14.08
C ASP A 69 0.55 8.76 -13.88
N LEU A 70 -0.50 8.99 -14.66
CA LEU A 70 -1.76 8.22 -14.58
C LEU A 70 -1.56 6.72 -14.87
N GLY A 71 -0.51 6.34 -15.62
CA GLY A 71 -0.23 4.95 -15.94
C GLY A 71 0.17 4.11 -14.74
N ILE A 72 0.61 4.74 -13.64
CA ILE A 72 1.00 4.02 -12.42
C ILE A 72 -0.19 3.30 -11.79
N HIS A 73 -1.41 3.86 -11.88
CA HIS A 73 -2.59 3.19 -11.35
C HIS A 73 -2.84 1.85 -12.05
N ALA A 74 -2.71 1.82 -13.39
CA ALA A 74 -2.91 0.60 -14.17
C ALA A 74 -1.82 -0.45 -13.89
N ASP A 75 -0.57 -0.02 -13.69
CA ASP A 75 0.53 -0.93 -13.35
C ASP A 75 0.41 -1.48 -11.94
N LEU A 76 0.12 -0.63 -10.97
CA LEU A 76 -0.07 -1.04 -9.59
C LEU A 76 -1.27 -1.97 -9.45
N GLY A 77 -2.37 -1.69 -10.16
CA GLY A 77 -3.53 -2.59 -10.22
C GLY A 77 -3.19 -3.99 -10.76
N ARG A 78 -2.41 -4.08 -11.85
CA ARG A 78 -1.96 -5.38 -12.37
C ARG A 78 -1.05 -6.13 -11.39
N ILE A 79 -0.11 -5.42 -10.76
CA ILE A 79 0.79 -5.99 -9.76
C ILE A 79 -0.02 -6.53 -8.56
N LEU A 80 -0.99 -5.77 -8.07
CA LEU A 80 -1.86 -6.18 -6.97
C LEU A 80 -2.70 -7.40 -7.35
N ASP A 81 -3.26 -7.44 -8.56
CA ASP A 81 -4.01 -8.59 -9.07
C ASP A 81 -3.13 -9.85 -9.13
N GLU A 82 -1.90 -9.73 -9.62
CA GLU A 82 -0.94 -10.84 -9.65
C GLU A 82 -0.57 -11.33 -8.24
N ILE A 83 -0.27 -10.43 -7.31
CA ILE A 83 0.12 -10.78 -5.93
C ILE A 83 -1.07 -11.39 -5.17
N SER A 84 -2.28 -10.90 -5.42
CA SER A 84 -3.50 -11.35 -4.72
C SER A 84 -3.86 -12.82 -4.95
N LYS A 85 -3.29 -13.44 -5.99
CA LYS A 85 -3.44 -14.87 -6.30
C LYS A 85 -2.60 -15.77 -5.41
N ASN A 86 -1.60 -15.21 -4.73
CA ASN A 86 -0.75 -15.95 -3.80
C ASN A 86 -1.52 -16.28 -2.51
N SER A 87 -1.25 -17.45 -1.96
CA SER A 87 -1.56 -17.76 -0.57
C SER A 87 -0.74 -16.88 0.40
N PRO A 88 -1.15 -16.76 1.67
CA PRO A 88 -0.39 -15.99 2.67
C PRO A 88 1.07 -16.44 2.83
N ASP A 89 1.35 -17.73 2.72
CA ASP A 89 2.72 -18.25 2.86
C ASP A 89 3.58 -17.93 1.62
N GLU A 90 3.03 -18.07 0.42
CA GLU A 90 3.69 -17.66 -0.83
C GLU A 90 3.96 -16.15 -0.85
N LEU A 91 3.03 -15.35 -0.31
CA LEU A 91 3.22 -13.92 -0.15
C LEU A 91 4.40 -13.62 0.79
N ARG A 92 4.49 -14.32 1.93
CA ARG A 92 5.57 -14.15 2.90
C ARG A 92 6.93 -14.53 2.30
N GLU A 93 7.00 -15.64 1.57
CA GLU A 93 8.21 -16.05 0.85
C GLU A 93 8.63 -15.04 -0.22
N ALA A 94 7.67 -14.52 -0.98
CA ALA A 94 7.93 -13.50 -1.99
C ALA A 94 8.46 -12.20 -1.39
N VAL A 95 7.96 -11.81 -0.21
CA VAL A 95 8.48 -10.67 0.56
C VAL A 95 9.92 -10.94 1.02
N HIS A 96 10.20 -12.10 1.60
CA HIS A 96 11.57 -12.45 2.01
C HIS A 96 12.56 -12.46 0.84
N ALA A 97 12.14 -12.98 -0.31
CA ALA A 97 12.93 -12.92 -1.53
C ALA A 97 13.18 -11.46 -1.96
N ALA A 98 12.17 -10.59 -1.89
CA ALA A 98 12.31 -9.17 -2.21
C ALA A 98 13.22 -8.42 -1.22
N GLU A 99 13.23 -8.78 0.06
CA GLU A 99 14.15 -8.20 1.06
C GLU A 99 15.61 -8.42 0.67
N SER A 100 15.94 -9.62 0.17
CA SER A 100 17.28 -9.91 -0.36
C SER A 100 17.64 -9.07 -1.60
N GLN A 101 16.65 -8.53 -2.30
CA GLN A 101 16.80 -7.66 -3.47
C GLN A 101 16.76 -6.16 -3.11
N GLY A 102 16.68 -5.84 -1.81
CA GLY A 102 16.71 -4.47 -1.31
C GLY A 102 15.36 -3.88 -0.93
N LEU A 103 14.28 -4.68 -0.88
CA LEU A 103 13.02 -4.24 -0.25
C LEU A 103 13.28 -3.89 1.22
N ARG A 104 12.92 -2.67 1.61
CA ARG A 104 12.84 -2.26 3.02
C ARG A 104 11.38 -2.16 3.40
N LYS A 105 10.90 -3.07 4.25
CA LYS A 105 9.50 -3.08 4.66
C LYS A 105 9.15 -1.83 5.46
N VAL A 106 8.03 -1.21 5.13
CA VAL A 106 7.39 -0.18 5.95
C VAL A 106 6.29 -0.81 6.80
N PRO A 107 6.15 -0.41 8.07
CA PRO A 107 5.08 -0.91 8.94
C PRO A 107 3.73 -0.29 8.55
N ILE A 108 2.65 -0.97 8.95
CA ILE A 108 1.30 -0.40 8.88
C ILE A 108 1.18 0.76 9.86
N ARG A 109 0.65 1.88 9.40
CA ARG A 109 0.22 3.01 10.24
C ARG A 109 -1.27 2.94 10.46
N VAL A 110 -1.72 3.00 11.71
CA VAL A 110 -3.15 3.04 12.03
C VAL A 110 -3.62 4.49 12.07
N ILE A 111 -4.69 4.79 11.33
CA ILE A 111 -5.38 6.09 11.36
C ILE A 111 -6.84 5.89 11.74
N ARG A 112 -7.33 6.69 12.71
CA ARG A 112 -8.73 6.68 13.13
C ARG A 112 -9.51 7.68 12.30
N TYR A 113 -10.60 7.23 11.70
CA TYR A 113 -11.56 8.04 10.96
C TYR A 113 -12.49 8.74 11.96
N GLU A 114 -11.97 9.73 12.68
CA GLU A 114 -12.77 10.68 13.50
C GLU A 114 -12.95 12.03 12.79
N VAL A 115 -12.58 12.13 11.51
CA VAL A 115 -12.59 13.43 10.82
C VAL A 115 -13.25 13.32 9.45
N ASP A 116 -14.28 14.14 9.27
CA ASP A 116 -14.94 14.47 8.00
C ASP A 116 -13.91 14.96 6.97
N TYR A 117 -13.43 14.07 6.10
CA TYR A 117 -12.48 14.43 5.03
C TYR A 117 -13.06 14.21 3.63
N TRP A 118 -14.24 14.79 3.38
CA TRP A 118 -14.57 15.32 2.04
C TRP A 118 -13.75 16.59 1.70
N ARG A 119 -12.85 17.02 2.58
CA ARG A 119 -11.89 18.13 2.35
C ARG A 119 -10.46 17.61 2.26
N ASP A 120 -9.75 18.16 1.28
CA ASP A 120 -8.34 18.09 0.85
C ASP A 120 -7.20 17.83 1.88
N ASP A 121 -7.47 17.62 3.18
CA ASP A 121 -6.45 17.55 4.24
C ASP A 121 -5.87 16.15 4.49
N PHE A 122 -6.35 15.10 3.80
CA PHE A 122 -5.79 13.75 3.88
C PHE A 122 -4.27 13.76 3.61
N TRP A 123 -3.82 14.51 2.59
CA TRP A 123 -2.40 14.64 2.24
C TRP A 123 -1.57 15.36 3.31
N ASN A 124 -2.17 16.22 4.13
CA ASN A 124 -1.51 16.92 5.24
C ASN A 124 -1.31 15.99 6.44
N ALA A 125 -2.26 15.08 6.69
CA ALA A 125 -2.23 14.18 7.83
C ALA A 125 -1.24 13.00 7.67
N ILE A 126 -0.95 12.59 6.43
CA ILE A 126 -0.10 11.43 6.15
C ILE A 126 1.39 11.73 6.02
N GLY A 127 1.77 13.03 5.94
CA GLY A 127 3.15 13.57 6.05
C GLY A 127 4.29 12.59 5.79
#